data_AF-A0A662M5Y1-F1
#
_entry.id   AF-A0A662M5Y1-F1
#
_cell.length_a   1.000
_cell.length_b   1.000
_cell.length_c   1.000
_cell.angle_alpha   90.00
_cell.angle_beta   90.00
_cell.angle_gamma   90.00
#
_symmetry.space_group_name_H-M   'P 1'
#
loop_
_entity.id
_entity.type
_entity.pdbx_description
1 polymer ?
#
loop_
_entity_poly.entity_id
_entity_poly.type
_entity_poly.pdbx_seq_one_letter_code
_entity_poly.pdbx_strand_id
1 'polypeptide(L)'
;MPYWDKKHETMPLHDLKELQLKRLKKVVRTVYEKNEFYHKKLKDAGVTPDDIKTLDDLNKIPFLTKDDLRQYYPFGLLCTPLDEVVEVHASSGTTGKPVVGAYTRNDLEVWGEVMARSLYANGLRKGDIMQNAYGYGLFTGAHGFEKGAQKIGAMVVPISSGNTKRQITIMKDFGTTALASTPSYSLYMAEVAE
;
A
#
# COMPACT_ATOMS: atom_id res chain seq x y z
N MET A 1 20.03 -13.57 -4.72
CA MET A 1 19.29 -13.16 -3.52
C MET A 1 18.15 -14.14 -3.29
N PRO A 2 17.80 -14.48 -2.03
CA PRO A 2 16.57 -15.22 -1.78
C PRO A 2 15.35 -14.36 -2.15
N TYR A 3 14.27 -15.00 -2.61
CA TYR A 3 13.01 -14.35 -2.97
C TYR A 3 11.95 -14.66 -1.91
N TRP A 4 11.06 -13.72 -1.63
CA TRP A 4 9.93 -13.93 -0.72
C TRP A 4 8.85 -14.80 -1.40
N ASP A 5 8.54 -14.45 -2.65
CA ASP A 5 7.58 -15.10 -3.53
C ASP A 5 8.27 -15.44 -4.84
N LYS A 6 9.18 -16.43 -4.78
CA LYS A 6 9.98 -16.87 -5.94
C LYS A 6 9.12 -17.11 -7.18
N LYS A 7 7.93 -17.69 -7.02
CA LYS A 7 7.01 -17.98 -8.12
C LYS A 7 6.66 -16.73 -8.93
N HIS A 8 6.31 -15.63 -8.27
CA HIS A 8 5.91 -14.40 -8.96
C HIS A 8 7.08 -13.46 -9.24
N GLU A 9 8.09 -13.43 -8.38
CA GLU A 9 9.27 -12.58 -8.55
C GLU A 9 10.19 -13.02 -9.68
N THR A 10 10.16 -14.31 -10.05
CA THR A 10 10.91 -14.86 -11.19
C THR A 10 10.01 -15.35 -12.31
N MET A 11 8.77 -14.85 -12.37
CA MET A 11 7.80 -15.22 -13.41
C MET A 11 8.30 -14.77 -14.79
N PRO A 12 8.25 -15.63 -15.84
CA PRO A 12 8.55 -15.20 -17.19
C PRO A 12 7.69 -14.01 -17.61
N LEU A 13 8.25 -13.09 -18.39
CA LEU A 13 7.57 -11.85 -18.78
C LEU A 13 6.23 -12.11 -19.49
N HIS A 14 6.18 -13.17 -20.31
CA HIS A 14 4.96 -13.60 -20.97
C HIS A 14 3.84 -13.91 -19.96
N ASP A 15 4.11 -14.80 -19.01
CA ASP A 15 3.15 -15.24 -17.99
C ASP A 15 2.76 -14.09 -17.05
N LEU A 16 3.69 -13.17 -16.79
CA LEU A 16 3.41 -11.96 -16.02
C LEU A 16 2.40 -11.05 -16.74
N LYS A 17 2.57 -10.86 -18.06
CA LYS A 17 1.63 -10.06 -18.87
C LYS A 17 0.25 -10.71 -18.93
N GLU A 18 0.18 -12.04 -19.04
CA GLU A 18 -1.09 -12.77 -18.98
C GLU A 18 -1.80 -12.61 -17.63
N LEU A 19 -1.05 -12.74 -16.53
CA LEU A 19 -1.58 -12.53 -15.18
C LEU A 19 -2.07 -11.09 -14.98
N GLN A 20 -1.32 -10.10 -15.45
CA GLN A 20 -1.69 -8.69 -15.42
C GLN A 20 -2.98 -8.44 -16.20
N LEU A 21 -3.08 -8.96 -17.43
CA LEU A 21 -4.27 -8.80 -18.27
C LEU A 21 -5.50 -9.45 -17.63
N LYS A 22 -5.35 -10.65 -17.06
CA LYS A 22 -6.42 -11.34 -16.33
C LYS A 22 -6.92 -10.51 -15.15
N ARG A 23 -6.01 -9.92 -14.37
CA ARG A 23 -6.35 -9.07 -13.22
C ARG A 23 -6.95 -7.74 -13.65
N LEU A 24 -6.44 -7.12 -14.71
CA LEU A 24 -6.98 -5.89 -15.28
C LEU A 24 -8.43 -6.08 -15.72
N LYS A 25 -8.72 -7.12 -16.52
CA LYS A 25 -10.09 -7.47 -16.94
C LYS A 25 -11.03 -7.63 -15.75
N LYS A 26 -10.58 -8.34 -14.69
CA LYS A 26 -11.36 -8.52 -13.46
C LYS A 26 -11.66 -7.19 -12.77
N VAL A 27 -10.66 -6.34 -12.60
CA VAL A 27 -10.82 -5.04 -11.93
C VAL A 27 -11.75 -4.12 -12.73
N VAL A 28 -11.55 -3.99 -14.04
CA VAL A 28 -12.40 -3.15 -14.91
C VAL A 28 -13.85 -3.60 -14.86
N ARG A 29 -14.10 -4.92 -14.97
CA ARG A 29 -15.45 -5.47 -14.83
C ARG A 29 -16.05 -5.17 -13.46
N THR A 30 -15.28 -5.39 -12.40
CA THR A 30 -15.76 -5.17 -11.02
C THR A 30 -16.18 -3.71 -10.81
N VAL A 31 -15.34 -2.74 -11.20
CA VAL A 31 -15.67 -1.32 -11.00
C VAL A 31 -16.83 -0.87 -11.90
N TYR A 32 -16.92 -1.41 -13.12
CA TYR A 32 -18.02 -1.10 -14.04
C TYR A 32 -19.37 -1.62 -13.55
N GLU A 33 -19.40 -2.79 -12.91
CA GLU A 33 -20.63 -3.43 -12.44
C GLU A 33 -21.04 -2.96 -11.04
N LYS A 34 -20.08 -2.61 -10.16
CA LYS A 34 -20.33 -2.38 -8.73
C LYS A 34 -20.26 -0.92 -8.29
N ASN A 35 -19.80 0.00 -9.13
CA ASN A 35 -19.61 1.39 -8.73
C ASN A 35 -20.17 2.37 -9.77
N GLU A 36 -21.11 3.20 -9.34
CA GLU A 36 -21.83 4.15 -10.22
C GLU A 36 -20.89 5.14 -10.91
N PHE A 37 -19.90 5.66 -10.19
CA PHE A 37 -18.92 6.60 -10.76
C PHE A 37 -18.14 5.95 -11.89
N TYR A 38 -17.55 4.78 -11.66
CA TYR A 38 -16.77 4.08 -12.68
C TYR A 38 -17.64 3.60 -13.84
N HIS A 39 -18.86 3.14 -13.56
CA HIS A 39 -19.83 2.78 -14.59
C HIS A 39 -20.08 3.97 -15.53
N LYS A 40 -20.44 5.13 -14.96
CA LYS A 40 -20.71 6.35 -15.74
C LYS A 40 -19.47 6.80 -16.51
N LYS A 41 -18.31 6.84 -15.85
CA LYS A 41 -17.07 7.35 -16.43
C LYS A 41 -16.58 6.48 -17.60
N LEU A 42 -16.70 5.15 -17.49
CA LEU A 42 -16.39 4.23 -18.57
C LEU A 42 -17.41 4.31 -19.71
N LYS A 43 -18.71 4.39 -19.38
CA LYS A 43 -19.78 4.53 -20.37
C LYS A 43 -19.67 5.82 -21.18
N ASP A 44 -19.39 6.95 -20.54
CA ASP A 44 -19.20 8.25 -21.21
C ASP A 44 -17.98 8.25 -22.15
N ALA A 45 -16.96 7.45 -21.84
CA ALA A 45 -15.79 7.22 -22.69
C ALA A 45 -16.04 6.18 -23.80
N GLY A 46 -17.24 5.59 -23.88
CA GLY A 46 -17.57 4.54 -24.84
C GLY A 46 -16.83 3.22 -24.58
N VAL A 47 -16.44 2.95 -23.33
CA VAL A 47 -15.68 1.76 -22.94
C VAL A 47 -16.54 0.81 -22.11
N THR A 48 -16.52 -0.46 -22.50
CA THR A 48 -17.09 -1.59 -21.75
C THR A 48 -15.97 -2.52 -21.27
N PRO A 49 -16.21 -3.37 -20.26
CA PRO A 49 -15.19 -4.33 -19.80
C PRO A 49 -14.68 -5.27 -20.90
N ASP A 50 -15.50 -5.55 -21.92
CA ASP A 50 -15.15 -6.47 -23.01
C ASP A 50 -14.23 -5.83 -24.07
N ASP A 51 -14.03 -4.51 -24.00
CA ASP A 51 -13.09 -3.77 -24.85
C ASP A 51 -11.62 -3.91 -24.40
N ILE A 52 -11.39 -4.47 -23.21
CA ILE A 52 -10.06 -4.75 -22.66
C ILE A 52 -9.62 -6.14 -23.12
N LYS A 53 -8.90 -6.23 -24.23
CA LYS A 53 -8.44 -7.49 -24.83
C LYS A 53 -6.95 -7.72 -24.62
N THR A 54 -6.19 -6.64 -24.53
CA THR A 54 -4.73 -6.57 -24.38
C THR A 54 -4.37 -5.57 -23.27
N LEU A 55 -3.10 -5.51 -22.87
CA LEU A 55 -2.64 -4.51 -21.89
C LEU A 55 -2.65 -3.08 -22.47
N ASP A 56 -2.49 -2.94 -23.80
CA ASP A 56 -2.48 -1.62 -24.46
C ASP A 56 -3.86 -0.94 -24.45
N ASP A 57 -4.93 -1.73 -24.25
CA ASP A 57 -6.29 -1.22 -24.09
C ASP A 57 -6.49 -0.43 -22.79
N LEU A 58 -5.51 -0.44 -21.87
CA LEU A 58 -5.49 0.44 -20.70
C LEU A 58 -5.60 1.91 -21.10
N ASN A 59 -5.09 2.30 -22.27
CA ASN A 59 -5.16 3.67 -22.80
C ASN A 59 -6.60 4.13 -23.11
N LYS A 60 -7.56 3.21 -23.22
CA LYS A 60 -8.98 3.55 -23.39
C LYS A 60 -9.62 4.00 -22.07
N ILE A 61 -9.04 3.61 -20.93
CA ILE A 61 -9.62 3.87 -19.61
C ILE A 61 -9.32 5.32 -19.22
N PRO A 62 -10.35 6.15 -18.96
CA PRO A 62 -10.15 7.53 -18.53
C PRO A 62 -9.49 7.58 -17.14
N PHE A 63 -8.62 8.58 -16.93
CA PHE A 63 -7.91 8.75 -15.66
C PHE A 63 -8.86 9.06 -14.49
N LEU A 64 -8.57 8.45 -13.34
CA LEU A 64 -9.08 8.89 -12.04
C LEU A 64 -8.25 10.06 -11.54
N THR A 65 -8.91 11.16 -11.18
CA THR A 65 -8.26 12.38 -10.69
C THR A 65 -8.44 12.54 -9.18
N LYS A 66 -7.66 13.43 -8.56
CA LYS A 66 -7.83 13.75 -7.14
C LYS A 66 -9.18 14.41 -6.85
N ASP A 67 -9.73 15.15 -7.80
CA ASP A 67 -11.03 15.80 -7.63
C ASP A 67 -12.18 14.78 -7.68
N ASP A 68 -12.08 13.75 -8.51
CA ASP A 68 -13.00 12.60 -8.44
C ASP A 68 -12.99 11.98 -7.03
N LEU A 69 -11.80 11.71 -6.46
CA LEU A 69 -11.69 11.14 -5.11
C LEU A 69 -12.35 12.01 -4.03
N ARG A 70 -12.26 13.34 -4.17
CA ARG A 70 -12.86 14.30 -3.22
C ARG A 70 -14.37 14.42 -3.38
N GLN A 71 -14.87 14.36 -4.62
CA GLN A 71 -16.30 14.44 -4.92
C GLN A 71 -17.06 13.27 -4.28
N TYR A 72 -16.49 12.07 -4.31
CA TYR A 72 -17.10 10.84 -3.81
C TYR A 72 -16.64 10.47 -2.38
N TYR A 73 -16.07 11.43 -1.64
CA TYR A 73 -15.74 11.25 -0.23
C TYR A 73 -16.99 10.99 0.63
N PRO A 74 -16.93 10.13 1.67
CA PRO A 74 -15.78 9.30 2.06
C PRO A 74 -15.73 7.93 1.38
N PHE A 75 -16.87 7.39 0.96
CA PHE A 75 -17.01 5.98 0.58
C PHE A 75 -17.72 5.76 -0.77
N GLY A 76 -17.96 6.80 -1.56
CA GLY A 76 -18.69 6.71 -2.83
C GLY A 76 -17.94 5.92 -3.93
N LEU A 77 -16.66 5.60 -3.72
CA LEU A 77 -15.85 4.79 -4.64
C LEU A 77 -15.66 3.33 -4.20
N LEU A 78 -16.29 2.92 -3.10
CA LEU A 78 -16.25 1.52 -2.72
C LEU A 78 -16.93 0.65 -3.78
N CYS A 79 -16.36 -0.53 -4.01
CA CYS A 79 -16.94 -1.58 -4.85
C CYS A 79 -17.43 -2.77 -4.00
N THR A 80 -17.57 -2.56 -2.69
CA THR A 80 -18.01 -3.55 -1.71
C THR A 80 -18.83 -2.86 -0.60
N PRO A 81 -19.74 -3.57 0.09
CA PRO A 81 -20.45 -3.03 1.24
C PRO A 81 -19.52 -2.52 2.35
N LEU A 82 -19.94 -1.48 3.07
CA LEU A 82 -19.12 -0.83 4.08
C LEU A 82 -18.79 -1.75 5.27
N ASP A 83 -19.64 -2.72 5.59
CA ASP A 83 -19.44 -3.72 6.65
C ASP A 83 -18.37 -4.77 6.30
N GLU A 84 -17.94 -4.86 5.03
CA GLU A 84 -16.75 -5.64 4.65
C GLU A 84 -15.43 -4.88 4.87
N VAL A 85 -15.48 -3.56 5.10
CA VAL A 85 -14.31 -2.73 5.37
C VAL A 85 -13.88 -2.91 6.82
N VAL A 86 -12.60 -3.23 7.03
CA VAL A 86 -12.03 -3.48 8.36
C VAL A 86 -10.97 -2.46 8.78
N GLU A 87 -10.47 -1.67 7.84
CA GLU A 87 -9.46 -0.63 8.12
C GLU A 87 -9.63 0.54 7.15
N VAL A 88 -9.44 1.76 7.66
CA VAL A 88 -9.53 3.01 6.88
C VAL A 88 -8.30 3.87 7.15
N HIS A 89 -7.71 4.39 6.07
CA HIS A 89 -6.68 5.40 6.08
C HIS A 89 -7.15 6.66 5.36
N ALA A 90 -6.54 7.80 5.68
CA ALA A 90 -6.85 9.05 5.01
C ALA A 90 -5.61 9.93 4.85
N SER A 91 -5.59 10.71 3.76
CA SER A 91 -4.56 11.74 3.59
C SER A 91 -4.77 12.91 4.56
N SER A 92 -3.73 13.72 4.78
CA SER A 92 -3.74 14.84 5.73
C SER A 92 -4.70 15.99 5.36
N GLY A 93 -5.31 15.98 4.17
CA GLY A 93 -6.35 16.95 3.81
C GLY A 93 -5.88 18.41 3.67
N THR A 94 -4.59 18.66 3.44
CA THR A 94 -4.02 20.04 3.40
C THR A 94 -4.62 20.96 2.33
N THR A 95 -5.37 20.42 1.37
CA THR A 95 -5.95 21.13 0.23
C THR A 95 -7.47 20.91 0.11
N GLY A 96 -8.15 20.46 1.18
CA GLY A 96 -9.59 20.21 1.21
C GLY A 96 -9.96 18.85 1.82
N LYS A 97 -11.07 18.24 1.37
CA LYS A 97 -11.48 16.92 1.87
C LYS A 97 -10.34 15.90 1.69
N PRO A 98 -10.03 15.09 2.72
CA PRO A 98 -9.00 14.07 2.61
C PRO A 98 -9.44 12.97 1.63
N VAL A 99 -8.46 12.26 1.10
CA VAL A 99 -8.71 11.06 0.27
C VAL A 99 -8.70 9.86 1.20
N VAL A 100 -9.75 9.04 1.12
CA VAL A 100 -9.95 7.85 1.95
C VAL A 100 -9.49 6.61 1.20
N GLY A 101 -8.69 5.78 1.88
CA GLY A 101 -8.41 4.41 1.47
C GLY A 101 -9.10 3.46 2.44
N ALA A 102 -10.00 2.63 1.95
CA ALA A 102 -10.72 1.63 2.74
C ALA A 102 -10.27 0.22 2.31
N TYR A 103 -10.09 -0.66 3.28
CA TYR A 103 -9.48 -1.97 3.07
C TYR A 103 -10.37 -3.07 3.65
N THR A 104 -10.66 -4.08 2.83
CA THR A 104 -11.21 -5.36 3.30
C THR A 104 -10.11 -6.20 3.95
N ARG A 105 -10.47 -7.30 4.62
CA ARG A 105 -9.49 -8.25 5.18
C ARG A 105 -8.53 -8.77 4.10
N ASN A 106 -9.05 -9.07 2.90
CA ASN A 106 -8.23 -9.53 1.79
C ASN A 106 -7.25 -8.45 1.31
N ASP A 107 -7.66 -7.17 1.30
CA ASP A 107 -6.77 -6.08 0.91
C ASP A 107 -5.63 -5.90 1.91
N LEU A 108 -5.90 -6.09 3.21
CA LEU A 108 -4.85 -6.09 4.24
C LEU A 108 -3.86 -7.25 4.07
N GLU A 109 -4.33 -8.44 3.68
CA GLU A 109 -3.44 -9.57 3.38
C GLU A 109 -2.54 -9.28 2.18
N VAL A 110 -3.11 -8.72 1.11
CA VAL A 110 -2.35 -8.29 -0.08
C VAL A 110 -1.33 -7.22 0.30
N TRP A 111 -1.73 -6.24 1.12
CA TRP A 111 -0.84 -5.19 1.59
C TRP A 111 0.33 -5.75 2.39
N GLY A 112 0.05 -6.67 3.33
CA GLY A 112 1.07 -7.37 4.10
C GLY A 112 2.04 -8.15 3.19
N GLU A 113 1.54 -8.85 2.17
CA GLU A 113 2.39 -9.60 1.22
C GLU A 113 3.33 -8.70 0.43
N VAL A 114 2.84 -7.58 -0.11
CA VAL A 114 3.70 -6.68 -0.92
C VAL A 114 4.71 -5.93 -0.05
N MET A 115 4.36 -5.61 1.20
CA MET A 115 5.28 -5.02 2.16
C MET A 115 6.33 -6.03 2.61
N ALA A 116 5.95 -7.28 2.92
CA ALA A 116 6.87 -8.36 3.23
C ALA A 116 7.85 -8.60 2.07
N ARG A 117 7.36 -8.69 0.82
CA ARG A 117 8.21 -8.81 -0.36
C ARG A 117 9.22 -7.67 -0.48
N SER A 118 8.77 -6.43 -0.28
CA SER A 118 9.63 -5.24 -0.38
C SER A 118 10.71 -5.21 0.70
N LEU A 119 10.36 -5.52 1.95
CA LEU A 119 11.29 -5.57 3.08
C LEU A 119 12.29 -6.72 2.93
N TYR A 120 11.82 -7.89 2.49
CA TYR A 120 12.66 -9.05 2.25
C TYR A 120 13.68 -8.79 1.12
N ALA A 121 13.26 -8.12 0.04
CA ALA A 121 14.16 -7.68 -1.03
C ALA A 121 15.25 -6.71 -0.52
N ASN A 122 14.95 -5.91 0.51
CA ASN A 122 15.89 -5.01 1.18
C ASN A 122 16.69 -5.67 2.33
N GLY A 123 16.62 -6.99 2.45
CA GLY A 123 17.46 -7.73 3.39
C GLY A 123 16.83 -8.01 4.76
N LEU A 124 15.62 -7.53 5.06
CA LEU A 124 14.95 -7.85 6.33
C LEU A 124 14.63 -9.35 6.40
N ARG A 125 14.96 -9.99 7.51
CA ARG A 125 14.77 -11.42 7.77
C ARG A 125 14.06 -11.66 9.09
N LYS A 126 13.60 -12.90 9.24
CA LYS A 126 13.15 -13.41 10.54
C LYS A 126 14.29 -13.26 11.56
N GLY A 127 13.96 -12.71 12.72
CA GLY A 127 14.94 -12.43 13.79
C GLY A 127 15.52 -11.02 13.78
N ASP A 128 15.34 -10.24 12.70
CA ASP A 128 15.65 -8.82 12.73
C ASP A 128 14.72 -8.05 13.68
N ILE A 129 15.24 -6.96 14.24
CA ILE A 129 14.52 -6.03 15.10
C ILE A 129 14.36 -4.74 14.32
N MET A 130 13.17 -4.54 13.74
CA MET A 130 12.83 -3.38 12.93
C MET A 130 12.20 -2.28 13.78
N GLN A 131 12.88 -1.15 13.92
CA GLN A 131 12.34 0.05 14.54
C GLN A 131 11.53 0.87 13.53
N ASN A 132 10.23 1.01 13.78
CA ASN A 132 9.31 1.71 12.90
C ASN A 132 9.07 3.14 13.39
N ALA A 133 9.79 4.08 12.79
CA ALA A 133 9.75 5.50 13.11
C ALA A 133 8.78 6.31 12.23
N TYR A 134 7.97 5.64 11.40
CA TYR A 134 6.84 6.29 10.73
C TYR A 134 5.71 6.59 11.72
N GLY A 135 5.04 7.73 11.54
CA GLY A 135 3.92 8.12 12.40
C GLY A 135 2.74 7.16 12.32
N TYR A 136 2.31 6.64 13.47
CA TYR A 136 1.09 5.83 13.60
C TYR A 136 -0.18 6.68 13.54
N GLY A 137 -1.27 6.09 13.07
CA GLY A 137 -2.56 6.76 12.87
C GLY A 137 -3.09 6.54 11.46
N LEU A 138 -3.70 7.57 10.85
CA LEU A 138 -4.25 7.47 9.49
C LEU A 138 -3.18 7.33 8.40
N PHE A 139 -1.91 7.54 8.72
CA PHE A 139 -0.81 7.36 7.79
C PHE A 139 -0.52 5.88 7.53
N THR A 140 -0.52 5.49 6.26
CA THR A 140 -0.36 4.10 5.83
C THR A 140 1.03 3.54 6.13
N GLY A 141 2.08 4.37 6.10
CA GLY A 141 3.46 3.90 6.22
C GLY A 141 3.70 3.08 7.48
N ALA A 142 3.30 3.58 8.66
CA ALA A 142 3.50 2.84 9.90
C ALA A 142 2.87 1.44 9.87
N HIS A 143 1.58 1.36 9.50
CA HIS A 143 0.83 0.11 9.45
C HIS A 143 1.33 -0.86 8.36
N GLY A 144 1.75 -0.35 7.20
CA GLY A 144 2.28 -1.18 6.12
C GLY A 144 3.60 -1.83 6.46
N PHE A 145 4.54 -1.05 7.00
CA PHE A 145 5.84 -1.57 7.44
C PHE A 145 5.68 -2.60 8.55
N GLU A 146 4.80 -2.33 9.52
CA GLU A 146 4.50 -3.28 10.59
C GLU A 146 3.94 -4.60 10.06
N LYS A 147 2.88 -4.56 9.24
CA LYS A 147 2.26 -5.76 8.66
C LYS A 147 3.27 -6.59 7.88
N GLY A 148 4.09 -5.95 7.03
CA GLY A 148 5.11 -6.63 6.24
C GLY A 148 6.21 -7.28 7.09
N ALA A 149 6.73 -6.55 8.08
CA ALA A 149 7.79 -7.06 8.95
C ALA A 149 7.31 -8.22 9.85
N GLN A 150 6.12 -8.10 10.44
CA GLN A 150 5.50 -9.19 11.21
C GLN A 150 5.25 -10.41 10.34
N LYS A 151 4.84 -10.23 9.08
CA LYS A 151 4.63 -11.34 8.13
C LYS A 151 5.91 -12.07 7.78
N ILE A 152 7.05 -11.38 7.70
CA ILE A 152 8.40 -12.00 7.59
C ILE A 152 8.79 -12.76 8.87
N GLY A 153 8.25 -12.35 10.02
CA GLY A 153 8.65 -12.83 11.35
C GLY A 153 9.78 -12.00 11.97
N ALA A 154 9.96 -10.74 11.53
CA ALA A 154 10.81 -9.77 12.22
C ALA A 154 10.07 -9.19 13.44
N MET A 155 10.82 -8.84 14.48
CA MET A 155 10.28 -8.08 15.61
C MET A 155 10.07 -6.63 15.18
N VAL A 156 8.92 -6.04 15.48
CA VAL A 156 8.63 -4.62 15.21
C VAL A 156 8.69 -3.86 16.52
N VAL A 157 9.43 -2.75 16.54
CA VAL A 157 9.42 -1.74 17.61
C VAL A 157 8.56 -0.56 17.12
N PRO A 158 7.26 -0.50 17.49
CA PRO A 158 6.30 0.47 16.97
C PRO A 158 6.41 1.82 17.68
N ILE A 159 7.55 2.49 17.55
CA ILE A 159 7.89 3.69 18.32
C ILE A 159 7.23 4.98 17.80
N SER A 160 6.76 4.98 16.56
CA SER A 160 6.20 6.16 15.87
C SER A 160 7.26 7.24 15.61
N SER A 161 6.84 8.38 15.05
CA SER A 161 7.74 9.51 14.75
C SER A 161 7.96 10.42 15.97
N GLY A 162 9.10 11.12 16.00
CA GLY A 162 9.42 12.10 17.03
C GLY A 162 10.15 11.52 18.24
N ASN A 163 10.37 12.36 19.25
CA ASN A 163 11.18 12.06 20.45
C ASN A 163 12.52 11.39 20.10
N THR A 164 13.35 12.08 19.31
CA THR A 164 14.58 11.54 18.72
C THR A 164 15.56 10.97 19.75
N LYS A 165 15.68 11.59 20.93
CA LYS A 165 16.51 11.03 22.03
C LYS A 165 16.03 9.64 22.45
N ARG A 166 14.72 9.47 22.65
CA ARG A 166 14.13 8.16 22.96
C ARG A 166 14.33 7.16 21.84
N GLN A 167 14.28 7.59 20.58
CA GLN A 167 14.55 6.71 19.44
C GLN A 167 15.94 6.10 19.52
N ILE A 168 16.95 6.93 19.81
CA ILE A 168 18.36 6.49 19.92
C ILE A 168 18.55 5.59 21.14
N THR A 169 17.94 5.93 22.28
CA THR A 169 17.96 5.08 23.49
C THR A 169 17.39 3.70 23.19
N ILE A 170 16.19 3.63 22.63
CA ILE A 170 15.52 2.36 22.29
C ILE A 170 16.30 1.59 21.22
N MET A 171 16.87 2.28 20.23
CA MET A 171 17.69 1.65 19.20
C MET A 171 18.88 0.89 19.81
N LYS A 172 19.55 1.49 20.80
CA LYS A 172 20.67 0.88 21.53
C LYS A 172 20.19 -0.24 22.45
N ASP A 173 19.17 0.03 23.27
CA ASP A 173 18.70 -0.89 24.30
C ASP A 173 18.09 -2.17 23.72
N PHE A 174 17.36 -2.06 22.61
CA PHE A 174 16.68 -3.20 21.99
C PHE A 174 17.50 -3.86 20.88
N GLY A 175 18.66 -3.31 20.52
CA GLY A 175 19.52 -3.87 19.48
C GLY A 175 18.88 -3.84 18.09
N THR A 176 18.25 -2.71 17.73
CA THR A 176 17.61 -2.51 16.42
C THR A 176 18.58 -2.86 15.28
N THR A 177 18.14 -3.72 14.36
CA THR A 177 18.91 -4.14 13.18
C THR A 177 18.40 -3.54 11.86
N ALA A 178 17.17 -2.99 11.87
CA ALA A 178 16.59 -2.30 10.72
C ALA A 178 15.81 -1.06 11.16
N LEU A 179 15.89 0.03 10.39
CA LEU A 179 15.14 1.27 10.64
C LEU A 179 14.17 1.53 9.48
N ALA A 180 12.89 1.71 9.80
CA ALA A 180 11.89 2.24 8.87
C ALA A 180 11.61 3.71 9.22
N SER A 181 12.07 4.63 8.38
CA SER A 181 11.91 6.08 8.57
C SER A 181 11.90 6.83 7.24
N THR A 182 11.52 8.11 7.26
CA THR A 182 11.83 8.99 6.12
C THR A 182 13.34 9.25 6.07
N PRO A 183 13.91 9.50 4.87
CA PRO A 183 15.34 9.81 4.74
C PRO A 183 15.78 11.03 5.55
N SER A 184 14.96 12.10 5.55
CA SER A 184 15.25 13.31 6.32
C SER A 184 15.26 13.05 7.82
N TYR A 185 14.39 12.18 8.32
CA TYR A 185 14.36 11.87 9.75
C TYR A 185 15.53 10.96 10.16
N SER A 186 15.94 9.99 9.34
CA SER A 186 17.14 9.20 9.63
C SER A 186 18.41 10.06 9.68
N LEU A 187 18.52 11.08 8.82
CA LEU A 187 19.65 12.03 8.87
C LEU A 187 19.63 12.83 10.17
N TYR A 188 18.46 13.36 10.54
CA TYR A 188 18.31 14.08 11.81
C TYR A 188 18.58 13.19 13.04
N MET A 189 18.21 11.91 12.99
CA MET A 189 18.56 10.95 14.06
C MET A 189 20.07 10.76 14.19
N ALA A 190 20.80 10.73 13.07
CA ALA A 190 22.25 10.64 13.07
C ALA A 190 22.90 11.88 13.70
N GLU A 191 22.45 13.09 13.33
CA GLU A 191 22.92 14.35 13.93
C GLU A 191 22.69 14.41 15.44
N VAL A 192 21.57 13.87 15.95
CA VAL A 192 21.27 13.85 17.39
C VAL A 192 22.05 12.74 18.13
N ALA A 193 22.61 11.77 17.41
CA ALA A 193 23.39 10.67 17.97
C ALA A 193 24.88 10.99 18.10
N GLU A 194 25.36 12.06 17.47
CA GLU A 194 26.68 12.67 17.69
C GLU A 194 26.81 13.23 19.12
#